data_AF-A0A2M9BCE4-F1
#
_entry.id   AF-A0A2M9BCE4-F1
#
_cell.length_a   1.000
_cell.length_b   1.000
_cell.length_c   1.000
_cell.angle_alpha   90.00
_cell.angle_beta   90.00
_cell.angle_gamma   90.00
#
_symmetry.space_group_name_H-M   'P 1'
#
loop_
_entity.id
_entity.type
_entity.pdbx_description
1 polymer ?
#
loop_
_entity_poly.entity_id
_entity_poly.type
_entity_poly.pdbx_seq_one_letter_code
_entity_poly.pdbx_strand_id
1 'polypeptide(L)'
;MILDHGPAARYRGRMDAADDVDEGAEGRAETGVPAEVAAYLDGLPEGRRSVIRPVFETVREAMPEGYELVLAWGMPGWVVPLTTFPRTYNGQPLAYVSLADQKNYNSLYLMGLYSDGPEDRAFREAWEATGLALDMGKSCLRFRALGDVDLPLIARTVASMPVPRFLEVYERARG
;
A
#
# COMPACT_ATOMS: atom_id res chain seq x y z
N MET A 1 -18.14 44.08 -55.38
CA MET A 1 -18.37 42.72 -55.89
C MET A 1 -18.86 41.91 -54.69
N ILE A 2 -20.15 42.04 -54.33
CA ILE A 2 -21.25 41.13 -54.74
C ILE A 2 -20.85 39.69 -54.41
N LEU A 3 -21.12 39.24 -53.18
CA LEU A 3 -22.33 38.48 -52.77
C LEU A 3 -22.47 37.16 -53.54
N ASP A 4 -22.33 36.04 -52.83
CA ASP A 4 -23.23 34.92 -53.05
C ASP A 4 -23.67 34.32 -51.71
N HIS A 5 -24.99 34.16 -51.61
CA HIS A 5 -25.76 33.63 -50.50
C HIS A 5 -26.32 32.28 -50.93
N GLY A 6 -26.18 31.24 -50.09
CA GLY A 6 -26.85 29.96 -50.27
C GLY A 6 -27.22 29.33 -48.92
N PRO A 7 -28.50 29.14 -48.57
CA PRO A 7 -28.94 28.94 -47.18
C PRO A 7 -29.38 27.51 -46.82
N ALA A 8 -29.43 27.30 -45.51
CA ALA A 8 -30.40 26.53 -44.73
C ALA A 8 -30.48 24.99 -44.88
N ALA A 9 -30.18 24.32 -43.77
CA ALA A 9 -31.02 23.23 -43.28
C ALA A 9 -31.06 23.28 -41.74
N ARG A 10 -32.15 23.83 -41.21
CA ARG A 10 -32.55 23.65 -39.81
C ARG A 10 -33.22 22.29 -39.71
N TYR A 11 -32.64 21.35 -38.99
CA TYR A 11 -33.35 20.16 -38.56
C TYR A 11 -33.90 20.41 -37.15
N ARG A 12 -35.22 20.34 -37.02
CA ARG A 12 -35.97 20.39 -35.77
C ARG A 12 -36.60 19.00 -35.58
N GLY A 13 -36.18 18.28 -34.54
CA GLY A 13 -36.90 17.14 -33.95
C GLY A 13 -36.51 17.12 -32.46
N ARG A 14 -37.38 17.57 -31.55
CA ARG A 14 -38.35 16.76 -30.76
C ARG A 14 -37.61 15.59 -30.09
N MET A 15 -37.06 15.79 -28.90
CA MET A 15 -37.70 15.62 -27.57
C MET A 15 -38.02 14.16 -27.31
N ASP A 16 -37.16 13.49 -26.56
CA ASP A 16 -37.54 12.49 -25.57
C ASP A 16 -36.59 12.59 -24.36
N ALA A 17 -37.20 12.44 -23.20
CA ALA A 17 -36.59 12.55 -21.89
C ALA A 17 -35.80 11.29 -21.52
N ALA A 18 -34.88 11.49 -20.57
CA ALA A 18 -34.39 10.53 -19.58
C ALA A 18 -34.16 9.09 -20.03
N ASP A 19 -32.89 8.70 -20.06
CA ASP A 19 -32.46 7.54 -19.28
C ASP A 19 -31.07 7.85 -18.71
N ASP A 20 -31.05 8.02 -17.39
CA ASP A 20 -29.88 7.74 -16.56
C ASP A 20 -29.47 6.29 -16.84
N VAL A 21 -28.30 6.10 -17.43
CA VAL A 21 -27.55 4.86 -17.26
C VAL A 21 -26.16 5.24 -16.75
N ASP A 22 -26.07 5.19 -15.43
CA ASP A 22 -24.88 4.82 -14.69
C ASP A 22 -24.27 3.56 -15.31
N GLU A 23 -23.20 3.73 -16.08
CA GLU A 23 -22.41 2.62 -16.61
C GLU A 23 -20.98 2.75 -16.09
N GLY A 24 -20.77 2.14 -14.93
CA GLY A 24 -19.59 1.32 -14.68
C GLY A 24 -18.30 2.07 -14.47
N ALA A 25 -17.97 2.33 -13.19
CA ALA A 25 -16.59 2.36 -12.74
C ALA A 25 -15.96 0.97 -12.94
N GLU A 26 -15.65 0.59 -14.18
CA GLU A 26 -14.79 -0.55 -14.47
C GLU A 26 -13.35 -0.19 -14.09
N GLY A 27 -12.81 -1.00 -13.19
CA GLY A 27 -11.53 -0.82 -12.54
C GLY A 27 -10.41 -0.50 -13.53
N ARG A 28 -9.80 0.67 -13.36
CA ARG A 28 -8.43 0.84 -13.81
C ARG A 28 -7.60 -0.13 -12.99
N ALA A 29 -7.08 -1.17 -13.64
CA ALA A 29 -5.99 -1.94 -13.09
C ALA A 29 -4.92 -0.96 -12.60
N GLU A 30 -4.73 -0.89 -11.29
CA GLU A 30 -3.72 -0.04 -10.68
C GLU A 30 -2.36 -0.52 -11.20
N THR A 31 -1.79 0.23 -12.14
CA THR A 31 -0.62 -0.23 -12.90
C THR A 31 0.53 -0.50 -11.94
N GLY A 32 1.08 -1.72 -11.98
CA GLY A 32 2.16 -2.15 -11.08
C GLY A 32 1.71 -2.86 -9.80
N VAL A 33 0.40 -3.03 -9.56
CA VAL A 33 -0.11 -3.89 -8.49
C VAL A 33 -0.42 -5.29 -9.04
N PRO A 34 0.12 -6.38 -8.46
CA PRO A 34 -0.22 -7.75 -8.88
C PRO A 34 -1.71 -8.06 -8.72
N ALA A 35 -2.26 -8.89 -9.62
CA ALA A 35 -3.69 -9.18 -9.67
C ALA A 35 -4.21 -9.81 -8.35
N GLU A 36 -3.42 -10.67 -7.71
CA GLU A 36 -3.76 -11.32 -6.46
C GLU A 36 -3.79 -10.33 -5.28
N VAL A 37 -2.93 -9.31 -5.32
CA VAL A 37 -2.92 -8.22 -4.32
C VAL A 37 -4.11 -7.28 -4.55
N ALA A 38 -4.41 -6.94 -5.80
CA ALA A 38 -5.59 -6.15 -6.13
C ALA A 38 -6.88 -6.88 -5.67
N ALA A 39 -7.01 -8.17 -5.99
CA ALA A 39 -8.12 -9.00 -5.56
C ALA A 39 -8.23 -9.09 -4.03
N TYR A 40 -7.10 -9.13 -3.31
CA TYR A 40 -7.10 -9.05 -1.84
C TYR A 40 -7.71 -7.74 -1.35
N LEU A 41 -7.25 -6.58 -1.85
CA LEU A 41 -7.71 -5.26 -1.43
C LEU A 41 -9.19 -5.02 -1.79
N ASP A 42 -9.60 -5.47 -2.96
CA ASP A 42 -10.97 -5.37 -3.44
C ASP A 42 -11.90 -6.38 -2.77
N GLY A 43 -11.38 -7.47 -2.22
CA GLY A 43 -12.13 -8.44 -1.43
C GLY A 43 -12.49 -7.96 -0.02
N LEU A 44 -11.88 -6.87 0.47
CA LEU A 44 -12.11 -6.38 1.83
C LEU A 44 -13.50 -5.74 1.98
N PRO A 45 -14.21 -5.94 3.12
CA PRO A 45 -15.40 -5.17 3.44
C PRO A 45 -15.09 -3.67 3.45
N GLU A 46 -16.05 -2.84 3.04
CA GLU A 46 -15.84 -1.40 2.83
C GLU A 46 -15.19 -0.67 4.03
N GLY A 47 -15.67 -0.95 5.25
CA GLY A 47 -15.10 -0.34 6.46
C GLY A 47 -13.67 -0.76 6.77
N ARG A 48 -13.22 -1.91 6.28
CA ARG A 48 -11.84 -2.38 6.41
C ARG A 48 -10.97 -1.84 5.28
N ARG A 49 -11.52 -1.83 4.06
CA ARG A 49 -10.88 -1.26 2.87
C ARG A 49 -10.53 0.22 3.05
N SER A 50 -11.42 1.02 3.64
CA SER A 50 -11.20 2.44 3.91
C SER A 50 -10.06 2.73 4.90
N VAL A 51 -9.64 1.73 5.68
CA VAL A 51 -8.51 1.81 6.61
C VAL A 51 -7.24 1.22 6.01
N ILE A 52 -7.34 0.05 5.35
CA ILE A 52 -6.18 -0.65 4.78
C ILE A 52 -5.64 0.04 3.53
N ARG A 53 -6.51 0.48 2.61
CA ARG A 53 -6.07 1.00 1.30
C ARG A 53 -5.16 2.25 1.44
N PRO A 54 -5.47 3.24 2.30
CA PRO A 54 -4.55 4.36 2.50
C PRO A 54 -3.17 3.95 3.05
N VAL A 55 -3.12 2.98 3.96
CA VAL A 55 -1.86 2.45 4.51
C VAL A 55 -1.09 1.69 3.42
N PHE A 56 -1.79 0.88 2.61
CA PHE A 56 -1.19 0.16 1.49
C PHE A 56 -0.54 1.13 0.49
N GLU A 57 -1.26 2.16 0.04
CA GLU A 57 -0.73 3.15 -0.91
C GLU A 57 0.46 3.91 -0.33
N THR A 58 0.37 4.32 0.94
CA THR A 58 1.48 5.00 1.64
C THR A 58 2.75 4.16 1.63
N VAL A 59 2.64 2.86 1.91
CA VAL A 59 3.78 1.94 1.89
C VAL A 59 4.27 1.72 0.46
N ARG A 60 3.36 1.54 -0.51
CA ARG A 60 3.69 1.31 -1.92
C ARG A 60 4.49 2.47 -2.51
N GLU A 61 4.03 3.70 -2.27
CA GLU A 61 4.67 4.91 -2.78
C GLU A 61 6.01 5.20 -2.11
N ALA A 62 6.16 4.83 -0.83
CA ALA A 62 7.41 5.02 -0.09
C ALA A 62 8.44 3.90 -0.32
N MET A 63 8.05 2.79 -0.95
CA MET A 63 8.88 1.59 -1.03
C MET A 63 10.13 1.83 -1.89
N PRO A 64 11.34 1.58 -1.36
CA PRO A 64 12.56 1.64 -2.16
C PRO A 64 12.57 0.63 -3.31
N GLU A 65 13.37 0.89 -4.33
CA GLU A 65 13.59 -0.07 -5.41
C GLU A 65 14.22 -1.38 -4.90
N GLY A 66 13.95 -2.48 -5.61
CA GLY A 66 14.48 -3.80 -5.32
C GLY A 66 13.58 -4.67 -4.43
N TYR A 67 12.52 -4.10 -3.85
CA TYR A 67 11.45 -4.89 -3.24
C TYR A 67 10.39 -5.27 -4.27
N GLU A 68 9.89 -6.49 -4.17
CA GLU A 68 8.77 -6.97 -4.99
C GLU A 68 7.49 -7.04 -4.14
N LEU A 69 6.41 -6.46 -4.64
CA LEU A 69 5.09 -6.61 -4.05
C LEU A 69 4.51 -7.97 -4.45
N VAL A 70 4.14 -8.79 -3.47
CA VAL A 70 3.57 -10.12 -3.66
C VAL A 70 2.43 -10.37 -2.66
N LEU A 71 1.56 -11.33 -2.96
CA LEU A 71 0.67 -11.91 -1.96
C LEU A 71 1.40 -13.06 -1.26
N ALA A 72 2.00 -12.78 -0.11
CA ALA A 72 2.77 -13.77 0.66
C ALA A 72 2.05 -14.10 1.97
N TRP A 73 1.95 -15.39 2.29
CA TRP A 73 1.23 -15.90 3.48
C TRP A 73 -0.20 -15.35 3.62
N GLY A 74 -0.88 -15.14 2.50
CA GLY A 74 -2.28 -14.66 2.45
C GLY A 74 -2.45 -13.15 2.67
N MET A 75 -1.38 -12.36 2.59
CA MET A 75 -1.43 -10.91 2.75
C MET A 75 -0.47 -10.20 1.78
N PRO A 76 -0.76 -8.95 1.38
CA PRO A 76 0.17 -8.13 0.63
C PRO A 76 1.47 -7.92 1.41
N GLY A 77 2.60 -8.09 0.74
CA GLY A 77 3.91 -7.85 1.33
C GLY A 77 4.97 -7.49 0.29
N TRP A 78 5.92 -6.68 0.74
CA TRP A 78 7.10 -6.30 -0.01
C TRP A 78 8.27 -7.15 0.45
N VAL A 79 8.83 -7.90 -0.49
CA VAL A 79 9.87 -8.90 -0.22
C VAL A 79 11.15 -8.58 -0.98
N VAL A 80 12.29 -8.96 -0.42
CA VAL A 80 13.53 -9.09 -1.19
C VAL A 80 13.44 -10.40 -1.98
N PRO A 81 13.44 -10.37 -3.32
CA PRO A 81 13.30 -11.58 -4.11
C PRO A 81 14.53 -12.48 -3.99
N LEU A 82 14.33 -13.79 -4.17
CA LEU A 82 15.42 -14.77 -4.09
C LEU A 82 16.49 -14.58 -5.18
N THR A 83 16.16 -13.91 -6.28
CA THR A 83 17.12 -13.50 -7.31
C THR A 83 18.14 -12.49 -6.76
N THR A 84 17.76 -11.66 -5.80
CA THR A 84 18.63 -10.71 -5.09
C THR A 84 19.28 -11.34 -3.87
N PHE A 85 18.52 -12.13 -3.09
CA PHE A 85 19.02 -12.76 -1.86
C PHE A 85 18.62 -14.25 -1.78
N PRO A 86 19.40 -15.16 -2.41
CA PRO A 86 18.99 -16.55 -2.60
C PRO A 86 19.10 -17.43 -1.36
N ARG A 87 19.92 -17.03 -0.37
CA ARG A 87 20.21 -17.83 0.82
C ARG A 87 19.45 -17.31 2.03
N THR A 88 18.15 -17.59 2.07
CA THR A 88 17.32 -17.38 3.27
C THR A 88 17.23 -18.66 4.10
N TYR A 89 16.81 -18.54 5.36
CA TYR A 89 16.79 -19.67 6.30
C TYR A 89 15.75 -20.75 5.98
N ASN A 90 14.73 -20.40 5.19
CA ASN A 90 13.61 -21.26 4.82
C ASN A 90 13.41 -21.36 3.30
N GLY A 91 14.35 -20.80 2.51
CA GLY A 91 14.25 -20.76 1.05
C GLY A 91 13.09 -19.92 0.50
N GLN A 92 12.48 -19.05 1.32
CA GLN A 92 11.45 -18.10 0.89
C GLN A 92 12.03 -16.68 0.76
N PRO A 93 11.43 -15.80 -0.06
CA PRO A 93 11.77 -14.38 -0.09
C PRO A 93 11.72 -13.73 1.31
N LEU A 94 12.56 -12.74 1.55
CA LEU A 94 12.63 -12.08 2.85
C LEU A 94 11.63 -10.92 2.91
N ALA A 95 10.61 -11.04 3.76
CA ALA A 95 9.61 -9.98 3.94
C ALA A 95 10.19 -8.77 4.67
N TYR A 96 10.05 -7.59 4.05
CA TYR A 96 10.38 -6.32 4.67
C TYR A 96 9.16 -5.67 5.31
N VAL A 97 8.10 -5.47 4.53
CA VAL A 97 6.83 -4.92 5.00
C VAL A 97 5.69 -5.84 4.61
N SER A 98 4.71 -6.03 5.47
CA SER A 98 3.47 -6.76 5.14
C SER A 98 2.28 -6.11 5.80
N LEU A 99 1.11 -6.16 5.16
CA LEU A 99 -0.10 -5.50 5.62
C LEU A 99 -1.24 -6.51 5.70
N ALA A 100 -1.74 -6.76 6.91
CA ALA A 100 -2.72 -7.80 7.17
C ALA A 100 -4.04 -7.28 7.74
N ASP A 101 -5.11 -7.82 7.18
CA ASP A 101 -6.48 -7.74 7.65
C ASP A 101 -6.77 -8.83 8.71
N GLN A 102 -6.50 -8.56 9.99
CA GLN A 102 -6.75 -9.53 11.06
C GLN A 102 -8.18 -9.41 11.61
N LYS A 103 -8.68 -10.48 12.24
CA LYS A 103 -10.07 -10.54 12.74
C LYS A 103 -10.50 -9.32 13.59
N ASN A 104 -9.62 -8.82 14.46
CA ASN A 104 -9.95 -7.77 15.44
C ASN A 104 -9.19 -6.44 15.22
N TYR A 105 -8.21 -6.41 14.33
CA TYR A 105 -7.35 -5.25 14.05
C TYR A 105 -6.70 -5.41 12.67
N ASN A 106 -6.00 -4.39 12.21
CA ASN A 106 -5.08 -4.45 11.08
C ASN A 106 -3.65 -4.46 11.60
N SER A 107 -2.75 -5.14 10.91
CA SER A 107 -1.34 -5.23 11.31
C SER A 107 -0.44 -4.81 10.17
N LEU A 108 0.40 -3.81 10.41
CA LEU A 108 1.53 -3.48 9.55
C LEU A 108 2.79 -4.08 10.17
N TYR A 109 3.38 -5.04 9.48
CA TYR A 109 4.62 -5.69 9.88
C TYR A 109 5.79 -4.88 9.31
N LEU A 110 6.61 -4.28 10.17
CA LEU A 110 7.78 -3.49 9.81
C LEU A 110 9.04 -4.28 10.19
N MET A 111 9.43 -5.25 9.37
CA MET A 111 10.48 -6.23 9.73
C MET A 111 11.86 -5.60 9.92
N GLY A 112 12.10 -4.41 9.35
CA GLY A 112 13.29 -3.60 9.62
C GLY A 112 13.40 -3.09 11.07
N LEU A 113 12.37 -3.25 11.89
CA LEU A 113 12.34 -2.82 13.30
C LEU A 113 12.43 -4.01 14.28
N TYR A 114 12.64 -5.24 13.80
CA TYR A 114 12.48 -6.45 14.61
C TYR A 114 13.52 -6.64 15.73
N SER A 115 14.71 -6.02 15.62
CA SER A 115 15.90 -6.35 16.42
C SER A 115 16.13 -5.49 17.66
N ASP A 116 15.15 -4.68 18.09
CA ASP A 116 15.31 -3.65 19.15
C ASP A 116 16.54 -2.74 18.89
N GLY A 117 16.89 -2.58 17.61
CA GLY A 117 18.06 -1.88 17.12
C GLY A 117 17.90 -0.36 17.08
N PRO A 118 18.89 0.36 16.52
CA PRO A 118 18.79 1.81 16.31
C PRO A 118 17.54 2.24 15.52
N GLU A 119 17.09 1.43 14.56
CA GLU A 119 15.93 1.68 13.71
C GLU A 119 14.63 1.64 14.52
N ASP A 120 14.45 0.62 15.35
CA ASP A 120 13.29 0.49 16.26
C ASP A 120 13.25 1.66 17.25
N ARG A 121 14.39 1.99 17.87
CA ARG A 121 14.46 3.11 18.82
C ARG A 121 14.10 4.44 18.17
N ALA A 122 14.67 4.74 17.00
CA ALA A 122 14.37 5.96 16.27
C ALA A 122 12.89 6.02 15.83
N PHE A 123 12.30 4.88 15.43
CA PHE A 123 10.88 4.81 15.11
C PHE A 123 10.01 5.11 16.33
N ARG A 124 10.30 4.50 17.48
CA ARG A 124 9.54 4.69 18.72
C ARG A 124 9.63 6.12 19.24
N GLU A 125 10.82 6.73 19.22
CA GLU A 125 11.02 8.14 19.58
C GLU A 125 10.23 9.07 18.65
N ALA A 126 10.30 8.83 17.34
CA ALA A 126 9.56 9.61 16.36
C ALA A 126 8.04 9.39 16.46
N TRP A 127 7.59 8.22 16.93
CA TRP A 127 6.18 7.93 17.18
C TRP A 127 5.67 8.67 18.42
N GLU A 128 6.45 8.72 19.50
CA GLU A 128 6.10 9.47 20.71
C GLU A 128 5.82 10.95 20.39
N ALA A 129 6.61 11.55 19.49
CA ALA A 129 6.42 12.92 19.03
C ALA A 129 5.10 13.17 18.28
N THR A 130 4.41 12.12 17.80
CA THR A 130 3.11 12.24 17.13
C THR A 130 1.95 12.45 18.13
N GLY A 131 2.15 12.07 19.40
CA GLY A 131 1.09 12.03 20.41
C GLY A 131 0.10 10.87 20.25
N LEU A 132 0.25 10.00 19.24
CA LEU A 132 -0.58 8.81 19.06
C LEU A 132 -0.13 7.69 20.00
N ALA A 133 -1.09 6.90 20.51
CA ALA A 133 -0.78 5.70 21.28
C ALA A 133 -0.13 4.64 20.39
N LEU A 134 1.03 4.12 20.79
CA LEU A 134 1.72 3.05 20.07
C LEU A 134 1.24 1.66 20.54
N ASP A 135 0.38 1.00 19.75
CA ASP A 135 0.08 -0.43 19.91
C ASP A 135 0.98 -1.24 18.97
N MET A 136 2.14 -1.66 19.46
CA MET A 136 3.12 -2.38 18.66
C MET A 136 3.75 -3.55 19.42
N GLY A 137 3.89 -4.69 18.73
CA GLY A 137 4.75 -5.80 19.16
C GLY A 137 6.24 -5.51 18.90
N LYS A 138 7.02 -6.54 18.56
CA LYS A 138 8.40 -6.35 18.10
C LYS A 138 8.47 -5.55 16.79
N SER A 139 7.70 -5.98 15.79
CA SER A 139 7.62 -5.31 14.48
C SER A 139 6.18 -5.09 14.00
N CYS A 140 5.19 -5.54 14.77
CA CYS A 140 3.79 -5.54 14.35
C CYS A 140 3.07 -4.32 14.91
N LEU A 141 2.93 -3.27 14.11
CA LEU A 141 2.10 -2.12 14.43
C LEU A 141 0.64 -2.49 14.22
N ARG A 142 -0.18 -2.40 15.27
CA ARG A 142 -1.61 -2.74 15.24
C ARG A 142 -2.43 -1.46 15.21
N PHE A 143 -3.46 -1.45 14.38
CA PHE A 143 -4.37 -0.31 14.23
C PHE A 143 -5.78 -0.79 13.89
N ARG A 144 -6.80 0.01 14.20
CA ARG A 144 -8.21 -0.30 13.88
C ARG A 144 -8.83 0.77 13.01
N ALA A 145 -8.41 2.01 13.18
CA ALA A 145 -8.81 3.15 12.37
C ALA A 145 -7.59 3.80 11.73
N LEU A 146 -7.83 4.58 10.67
CA LEU A 146 -6.76 5.32 10.00
C LEU A 146 -6.10 6.36 10.93
N GLY A 147 -6.87 6.93 11.86
CA GLY A 147 -6.36 7.87 12.86
C GLY A 147 -5.42 7.26 13.90
N ASP A 148 -5.29 5.93 13.95
CA ASP A 148 -4.32 5.25 14.82
C ASP A 148 -2.92 5.21 14.18
N VAL A 149 -2.76 5.68 12.94
CA VAL A 149 -1.53 5.56 12.15
C VAL A 149 -1.04 6.92 11.66
N ASP A 150 0.18 7.28 12.02
CA ASP A 150 0.88 8.42 11.41
C ASP A 150 1.45 7.99 10.03
N LEU A 151 0.67 8.20 8.96
CA LEU A 151 1.09 7.84 7.60
C LEU A 151 2.42 8.48 7.17
N PRO A 152 2.69 9.78 7.45
CA PRO A 152 4.00 10.37 7.17
C PRO A 152 5.17 9.65 7.87
N LEU A 153 4.97 9.15 9.09
CA LEU A 153 5.95 8.34 9.82
C LEU A 153 6.15 6.98 9.18
N ILE A 154 5.07 6.32 8.77
CA ILE A 154 5.19 5.07 8.03
C ILE A 154 5.98 5.29 6.74
N ALA A 155 5.63 6.29 5.94
CA ALA A 155 6.31 6.60 4.68
C ALA A 155 7.81 6.83 4.87
N ARG A 156 8.22 7.73 5.79
CA ARG A 156 9.65 8.01 6.04
C ARG A 156 10.39 6.79 6.57
N THR A 157 9.75 5.99 7.42
CA THR A 157 10.36 4.77 7.98
C THR A 157 10.60 3.74 6.88
N VAL A 158 9.60 3.52 6.02
CA VAL A 158 9.70 2.60 4.88
C VAL A 158 10.78 3.03 3.90
N ALA A 159 10.77 4.31 3.51
CA ALA A 159 11.75 4.86 2.57
C ALA A 159 13.20 4.84 3.11
N SER A 160 13.37 4.84 4.44
CA SER A 160 14.70 4.86 5.07
C SER A 160 15.48 3.54 4.96
N MET A 161 14.88 2.50 4.40
CA MET A 161 15.41 1.14 4.44
C MET A 161 15.59 0.54 3.02
N PRO A 162 16.58 0.99 2.22
CA PRO A 162 16.94 0.29 0.99
C PRO A 162 17.31 -1.18 1.25
N VAL A 163 17.16 -2.05 0.25
CA VAL A 163 17.44 -3.50 0.37
C VAL A 163 18.77 -3.81 1.09
N PRO A 164 19.92 -3.20 0.74
CA PRO A 164 21.18 -3.47 1.45
C PRO A 164 21.10 -3.18 2.95
N ARG A 165 20.46 -2.08 3.34
CA ARG A 165 20.30 -1.71 4.75
C ARG A 165 19.41 -2.70 5.49
N PHE A 166 18.32 -3.12 4.86
CA PHE A 166 17.45 -4.13 5.45
C PHE A 166 18.17 -5.47 5.65
N LEU A 167 19.02 -5.89 4.70
CA LEU A 167 19.83 -7.10 4.84
C LEU A 167 20.81 -7.02 6.02
N GLU A 168 21.46 -5.87 6.24
CA GLU A 168 22.32 -5.66 7.42
C GLU A 168 21.55 -5.80 8.73
N VAL A 169 20.33 -5.25 8.80
CA VAL A 169 19.46 -5.37 9.98
C VAL A 169 19.03 -6.82 10.19
N TYR A 170 18.64 -7.51 9.12
CA TYR A 170 18.24 -8.91 9.15
C TYR A 170 19.38 -9.82 9.62
N GLU A 171 20.59 -9.64 9.11
CA GLU A 171 21.76 -10.43 9.52
C GLU A 171 22.11 -10.18 10.99
N ARG A 172 22.04 -8.93 11.46
CA ARG A 172 22.24 -8.59 12.87
C ARG A 172 21.21 -9.24 13.80
N ALA A 173 19.96 -9.35 13.36
CA ALA A 173 18.90 -9.97 14.16
C ALA A 173 19.08 -11.50 14.33
N ARG A 174 19.96 -12.13 13.53
CA ARG A 174 20.20 -13.57 13.54
C ARG A 174 21.48 -13.99 14.28
N GLY A 175 22.40 -13.06 14.51
CA GLY A 175 23.64 -13.28 15.27
C GLY A 175 23.47 -13.00 16.75
#